data_AF-A0A926U1M2-F1
#
_entry.id   AF-A0A926U1M2-F1
#
_cell.length_a   1.000
_cell.length_b   1.000
_cell.length_c   1.000
_cell.angle_alpha   90.00
_cell.angle_beta   90.00
_cell.angle_gamma   90.00
#
_symmetry.space_group_name_H-M   'P 1'
#
loop_
_entity.id
_entity.type
_entity.pdbx_description
1 polymer ?
#
loop_
_entity_poly.entity_id
_entity_poly.type
_entity_poly.pdbx_seq_one_letter_code
_entity_poly.pdbx_strand_id
1 'polypeptide(L)'
;MGRAGEALKRTLEAHRISQNRLAVELQVDRAVVNRWFHAQVDPSGETIAGIVQALDRLNPAAAEQFIQLYLGDLVSKDLPSDEP
;
A
#
# COMPACT_ATOMS: atom_id res chain seq x y z
N MET A 1 -10.04 -9.61 -2.63
CA MET A 1 -9.05 -8.60 -3.04
C MET A 1 -7.74 -8.94 -2.34
N GLY A 2 -6.62 -8.81 -3.05
CA GLY A 2 -5.30 -8.96 -2.45
C GLY A 2 -5.05 -7.90 -1.37
N ARG A 3 -4.43 -8.29 -0.24
CA ARG A 3 -4.22 -7.40 0.91
C ARG A 3 -3.40 -6.16 0.54
N ALA A 4 -2.36 -6.35 -0.27
CA ALA A 4 -1.50 -5.25 -0.71
C ALA A 4 -2.26 -4.27 -1.62
N GLY A 5 -3.10 -4.78 -2.53
CA GLY A 5 -3.94 -3.94 -3.38
C GLY A 5 -4.95 -3.10 -2.60
N GLU A 6 -5.58 -3.67 -1.58
CA GLU A 6 -6.52 -2.95 -0.72
C GLU A 6 -5.83 -1.89 0.15
N ALA A 7 -4.70 -2.23 0.78
CA ALA A 7 -3.89 -1.28 1.53
C ALA A 7 -3.43 -0.12 0.63
N LEU A 8 -2.94 -0.43 -0.57
CA LEU A 8 -2.50 0.56 -1.54
C LEU A 8 -3.64 1.51 -1.92
N LYS A 9 -4.81 0.96 -2.25
CA LYS A 9 -5.99 1.76 -2.60
C LYS A 9 -6.34 2.75 -1.51
N ARG A 10 -6.50 2.27 -0.26
CA ARG A 10 -6.86 3.09 0.89
C ARG A 10 -5.83 4.19 1.15
N THR A 11 -4.54 3.87 1.09
CA THR A 11 -3.46 4.86 1.26
C THR A 11 -3.50 5.95 0.19
N LEU A 12 -3.62 5.57 -1.09
CA LEU A 12 -3.64 6.53 -2.19
C LEU A 12 -4.85 7.48 -2.10
N GLU A 13 -6.02 6.94 -1.72
CA GLU A 13 -7.23 7.73 -1.53
C GLU A 13 -7.11 8.69 -0.32
N ALA A 14 -6.63 8.20 0.83
CA ALA A 14 -6.48 8.99 2.06
C ALA A 14 -5.50 10.15 1.89
N HIS A 15 -4.39 9.93 1.19
CA HIS A 15 -3.34 10.93 0.98
C HIS A 15 -3.48 11.70 -0.35
N ARG A 16 -4.57 11.47 -1.10
CA ARG A 16 -4.84 12.07 -2.43
C ARG A 16 -3.68 11.90 -3.41
N ILE A 17 -3.00 10.76 -3.34
CA ILE A 17 -1.91 10.41 -4.26
C ILE A 17 -2.52 9.71 -5.47
N SER A 18 -2.28 10.24 -6.67
CA SER A 18 -2.80 9.62 -7.89
C SER A 18 -1.97 8.39 -8.28
N GLN A 19 -2.61 7.39 -8.89
CA GLN A 19 -1.92 6.20 -9.45
C GLN A 19 -0.77 6.59 -10.38
N ASN A 20 -0.95 7.65 -11.18
CA ASN A 20 0.07 8.13 -12.10
C ASN A 20 1.30 8.68 -11.36
N ARG A 21 1.08 9.39 -10.25
CA ARG A 21 2.18 9.96 -9.46
C ARG A 21 3.03 8.87 -8.81
N LEU A 22 2.37 7.83 -8.28
CA LEU A 22 3.07 6.65 -7.78
C LEU A 22 3.83 5.91 -8.90
N ALA A 23 3.22 5.76 -10.08
CA ALA A 23 3.85 5.09 -11.22
C ALA A 23 5.14 5.78 -11.68
N VAL A 24 5.13 7.13 -11.73
CA VAL A 24 6.30 7.93 -12.07
C VAL A 24 7.42 7.75 -11.04
N GLU A 25 7.10 7.79 -9.75
CA GLU A 25 8.10 7.61 -8.68
C GLU A 25 8.70 6.20 -8.68
N LEU A 26 7.87 5.18 -8.97
CA LEU A 26 8.30 3.78 -9.09
C LEU A 26 8.98 3.44 -10.41
N GLN A 27 8.97 4.36 -11.39
CA GLN A 27 9.45 4.12 -12.75
C GLN A 27 8.79 2.91 -13.43
N VAL A 28 7.49 2.72 -13.20
CA VAL A 28 6.68 1.65 -13.81
C VAL A 28 5.53 2.23 -14.63
N ASP A 29 4.95 1.42 -15.51
CA ASP A 29 3.75 1.81 -16.23
C ASP A 29 2.56 2.05 -15.29
N ARG A 30 1.80 3.11 -15.55
CA ARG A 30 0.54 3.39 -14.84
C ARG A 30 -0.43 2.20 -14.88
N ALA A 31 -0.43 1.43 -15.97
CA ALA A 31 -1.26 0.24 -16.11
C ALA A 31 -0.94 -0.82 -15.05
N VAL A 32 0.32 -0.93 -14.61
CA VAL A 32 0.74 -1.84 -13.55
C VAL A 32 0.16 -1.39 -12.21
N VAL A 33 0.32 -0.11 -11.87
CA VAL A 33 -0.27 0.48 -10.65
C VAL A 33 -1.79 0.35 -10.63
N ASN A 34 -2.45 0.51 -11.79
CA ASN A 34 -3.89 0.34 -11.92
C ASN A 34 -4.34 -1.09 -11.58
N ARG A 35 -3.59 -2.11 -11.98
CA ARG A 35 -3.89 -3.51 -11.65
C ARG A 35 -3.77 -3.77 -10.15
N TRP A 36 -2.75 -3.21 -9.48
CA TRP A 36 -2.60 -3.30 -8.03
C TRP A 36 -3.73 -2.57 -7.29
N PHE A 37 -4.06 -1.34 -7.73
CA PHE A 37 -5.12 -0.54 -7.12
C PHE A 37 -6.51 -1.21 -7.18
N HIS A 38 -6.79 -1.91 -8.28
CA HIS A 38 -8.03 -2.69 -8.42
C HIS A 38 -7.91 -4.12 -7.89
N ALA A 39 -6.80 -4.46 -7.23
CA ALA A 39 -6.51 -5.78 -6.68
C ALA A 39 -6.65 -6.93 -7.70
N GLN A 40 -6.34 -6.65 -8.98
CA GLN A 40 -6.34 -7.64 -10.06
C GLN A 40 -5.10 -8.55 -10.00
N VAL A 41 -3.99 -7.99 -9.53
CA VAL A 41 -2.70 -8.67 -9.31
C VAL A 41 -2.13 -8.12 -8.02
N ASP A 42 -1.59 -8.98 -7.15
CA ASP A 42 -0.83 -8.50 -6.00
C ASP A 42 0.62 -8.17 -6.41
N PRO A 43 1.19 -7.05 -5.94
CA PRO A 43 2.61 -6.76 -6.10
C PRO A 43 3.48 -7.83 -5.40
N SER A 44 4.67 -8.09 -5.93
CA SER A 44 5.63 -8.99 -5.28
C SER A 44 6.18 -8.35 -3.99
N GLY A 45 6.82 -9.15 -3.13
CA GLY A 45 7.47 -8.64 -1.91
C GLY A 45 8.50 -7.53 -2.18
N GLU A 46 9.27 -7.67 -3.26
CA GLU A 46 10.23 -6.65 -3.72
C GLU A 46 9.51 -5.38 -4.19
N THR A 47 8.42 -5.52 -4.94
CA THR A 47 7.60 -4.38 -5.36
C THR A 47 6.96 -3.67 -4.18
N ILE A 48 6.53 -4.39 -3.14
CA ILE A 48 5.98 -3.80 -1.91
C ILE A 48 7.01 -2.90 -1.23
N ALA A 49 8.27 -3.35 -1.13
CA ALA A 49 9.35 -2.52 -0.61
C ALA A 49 9.57 -1.26 -1.47
N GLY A 50 9.51 -1.40 -2.79
CA GLY A 50 9.55 -0.27 -3.72
C GLY A 50 8.39 0.71 -3.51
N ILE A 51 7.16 0.21 -3.35
CA ILE A 51 5.96 1.03 -3.09
C ILE A 51 6.15 1.85 -1.80
N VAL A 52 6.65 1.24 -0.73
CA VAL A 52 6.93 1.94 0.53
C VAL A 52 7.92 3.08 0.32
N GLN A 53 9.03 2.83 -0.36
CA GLN A 53 10.05 3.86 -0.63
C GLN A 53 9.53 4.99 -1.51
N ALA A 54 8.73 4.65 -2.53
CA ALA A 54 8.11 5.65 -3.40
C ALA A 54 7.07 6.50 -2.64
N LEU A 55 6.25 5.87 -1.81
CA LEU A 55 5.30 6.58 -0.96
C LEU A 55 6.03 7.49 0.03
N ASP A 56 7.15 7.04 0.62
CA ASP A 56 7.92 7.83 1.59
C ASP A 56 8.45 9.12 0.98
N ARG A 57 8.96 9.04 -0.25
CA ARG A 57 9.41 10.20 -1.02
C ARG A 57 8.28 11.16 -1.40
N LEU A 58 7.09 10.62 -1.70
CA LEU A 58 5.93 11.42 -2.08
C LEU A 58 5.22 12.05 -0.87
N ASN A 59 5.06 11.30 0.20
CA ASN A 59 4.44 11.65 1.47
C ASN A 59 4.80 10.58 2.54
N PRO A 60 5.70 10.88 3.50
CA PRO A 60 6.10 9.95 4.55
C PRO A 60 4.93 9.33 5.33
N ALA A 61 3.89 10.11 5.63
CA ALA A 61 2.71 9.61 6.34
C ALA A 61 1.92 8.57 5.51
N ALA A 62 1.98 8.65 4.18
CA ALA A 62 1.36 7.65 3.31
C ALA A 62 2.11 6.32 3.35
N ALA A 63 3.44 6.34 3.44
CA ALA A 63 4.25 5.14 3.60
C ALA A 63 3.94 4.43 4.93
N GLU A 64 3.92 5.19 6.03
CA GLU A 64 3.55 4.66 7.35
C GLU A 64 2.15 4.04 7.33
N GLN A 65 1.17 4.74 6.76
CA GLN A 65 -0.20 4.23 6.67
C GLN A 65 -0.27 2.96 5.81
N PHE A 66 0.44 2.90 4.68
CA PHE A 66 0.46 1.71 3.84
C PHE A 66 1.03 0.49 4.58
N ILE A 67 2.13 0.67 5.34
CA ILE A 67 2.71 -0.38 6.17
C ILE A 67 1.71 -0.83 7.24
N GLN A 68 1.05 0.10 7.93
CA GLN A 68 0.05 -0.22 8.94
C GLN A 68 -1.14 -0.99 8.35
N LEU A 69 -1.66 -0.57 7.20
CA LEU A 69 -2.77 -1.26 6.55
C LEU A 69 -2.37 -2.63 5.98
N TYR A 70 -1.14 -2.78 5.50
CA TYR A 70 -0.68 -4.03 4.90
C TYR A 70 -0.22 -5.07 5.93
N LEU A 71 0.59 -4.64 6.91
CA LEU A 71 1.17 -5.52 7.95
C LEU A 71 0.42 -5.46 9.28
N GLY A 72 -0.15 -4.31 9.66
CA GLY A 72 -0.90 -4.17 10.91
C GLY A 72 -2.14 -5.06 10.96
N ASP A 73 -2.81 -5.28 9.83
CA ASP A 73 -3.90 -6.26 9.69
C ASP A 73 -3.44 -7.72 9.91
N LEU A 74 -2.15 -8.01 9.74
CA LEU A 74 -1.58 -9.35 10.00
C LEU A 74 -1.34 -9.59 11.49
N VAL A 75 -0.94 -8.55 12.22
CA VAL A 75 -0.58 -8.64 13.64
C VAL A 75 -1.78 -8.40 14.55
N SER A 76 -2.74 -7.58 14.13
CA SER A 76 -3.91 -7.21 14.93
C SER A 76 -4.99 -8.30 15.00
N LYS A 77 -4.86 -9.39 14.22
CA LYS A 77 -5.88 -10.45 14.18
C LYS A 77 -5.77 -11.47 15.34
N ASP A 78 -4.73 -11.40 16.17
CA ASP A 78 -4.42 -12.46 17.15
C ASP A 78 -4.15 -11.99 18.59
N LEU A 79 -4.42 -10.72 18.93
CA LEU A 79 -4.39 -10.31 20.34
C LEU A 79 -5.79 -10.44 20.92
N PRO A 80 -6.10 -11.49 21.72
CA PRO A 80 -7.28 -11.44 22.57
C PRO A 80 -7.14 -10.17 23.42
N SER A 81 -8.12 -9.28 23.26
CA SER A 81 -8.37 -8.18 24.18
C SER A 81 -8.87 -8.78 25.49
N ASP A 82 -8.02 -9.54 26.17
CA ASP A 82 -8.29 -9.99 27.53
C ASP A 82 -7.68 -8.95 28.47
N GLU A 83 -8.48 -7.93 28.72
CA GLU A 83 -8.53 -7.26 30.02
C GLU A 83 -9.98 -7.41 30.52
N PRO A 84 -10.24 -7.44 31.85
CA PRO A 84 -9.36 -7.04 32.94
C PRO A 84 -8.95 -8.14 33.94
#